data_AF-A0A3N5GJL4-F1
#
_entry.id   AF-A0A3N5GJL4-F1
#
_cell.length_a   1.000
_cell.length_b   1.000
_cell.length_c   1.000
_cell.angle_alpha   90.00
_cell.angle_beta   90.00
_cell.angle_gamma   90.00
#
_symmetry.space_group_name_H-M   'P 1'
#
loop_
_entity.id
_entity.type
_entity.pdbx_description
1 polymer ?
#
loop_
_entity_poly.entity_id
_entity_poly.type
_entity_poly.pdbx_seq_one_letter_code
_entity_poly.pdbx_strand_id
1 'polypeptide(L)'
;ATITLGKILSTIAPKAGLIGLDTSNLSHDKAVVDAYNADPQVFHGKMPARLSAEMLRAMMRVTEEAGKISLPLFILQGSGDRIVDPTGAQMLYDKANSKDKTLKIYEGLYHEVHNEPERETMFKDLETWLQAHV
;
A
#
# COMPACT_ATOMS: atom_id res chain seq x y z
N ALA A 1 -2.55 17.89 16.82
CA ALA A 1 -3.87 18.48 16.52
C ALA A 1 -4.67 17.65 15.50
N THR A 2 -4.07 17.25 14.37
CA THR A 2 -4.73 16.56 13.25
C THR A 2 -5.35 15.20 13.59
N ILE A 3 -4.65 14.37 14.39
CA ILE A 3 -5.15 13.05 14.82
C ILE A 3 -6.40 13.18 15.71
N THR A 4 -6.46 14.18 16.59
CA THR A 4 -7.60 14.42 17.47
C THR A 4 -8.82 14.89 16.69
N LEU A 5 -8.63 15.77 15.69
CA LEU A 5 -9.70 16.24 14.82
C LEU A 5 -10.27 15.10 13.95
N GLY A 6 -9.41 14.20 13.45
CA GLY A 6 -9.83 13.00 12.72
C GLY A 6 -10.66 12.02 13.57
N LYS A 7 -10.34 11.86 14.86
CA LYS A 7 -11.13 11.02 15.80
C LYS A 7 -12.53 11.58 16.03
N ILE A 8 -12.65 12.89 16.16
CA ILE A 8 -13.94 13.57 16.36
C ILE A 8 -14.81 13.44 15.09
N LEU A 9 -14.25 13.71 13.91
CA LEU A 9 -14.97 13.61 12.64
C LEU A 9 -15.37 12.16 12.30
N SER A 10 -14.51 11.19 12.62
CA SER A 10 -14.78 9.74 12.51
C SER A 10 -16.01 9.30 13.32
N THR A 11 -16.29 9.97 14.44
CA THR A 11 -17.40 9.63 15.34
C THR A 11 -18.69 10.34 14.92
N ILE A 12 -18.61 11.61 14.52
CA ILE A 12 -19.78 12.45 14.24
C ILE A 12 -20.28 12.26 12.80
N ALA A 13 -19.37 12.10 11.83
CA ALA A 13 -19.69 11.97 10.42
C ALA A 13 -18.83 10.86 9.75
N PRO A 14 -18.97 9.59 10.17
CA PRO A 14 -18.09 8.49 9.74
C PRO A 14 -18.06 8.26 8.22
N LYS A 15 -19.15 8.59 7.52
CA LYS A 15 -19.31 8.44 6.07
C LYS A 15 -18.88 9.66 5.26
N ALA A 16 -18.50 10.77 5.90
CA ALA A 16 -18.03 11.96 5.18
C ALA A 16 -16.73 11.62 4.43
N GLY A 17 -16.69 11.90 3.13
CA GLY A 17 -15.54 11.63 2.29
C GLY A 17 -14.42 12.67 2.47
N LEU A 18 -13.21 12.23 2.78
CA LEU A 18 -12.07 13.10 3.09
C LEU A 18 -11.07 13.24 1.95
N ILE A 19 -10.58 12.12 1.45
CA ILE A 19 -9.45 12.07 0.51
C ILE A 19 -9.91 11.34 -0.74
N GLY A 20 -9.72 11.97 -1.90
CA GLY A 20 -9.93 11.31 -3.20
C GLY A 20 -8.67 10.59 -3.65
N LEU A 21 -8.84 9.53 -4.44
CA LEU A 21 -7.74 8.85 -5.10
C LEU A 21 -7.53 9.45 -6.49
N ASP A 22 -6.30 9.87 -6.80
CA ASP A 22 -5.91 10.18 -8.18
C ASP A 22 -5.49 8.88 -8.86
N THR A 23 -6.37 8.35 -9.69
CA THR A 23 -6.21 7.03 -10.33
C THR A 23 -5.10 7.00 -11.36
N SER A 24 -4.59 8.15 -11.81
CA SER A 24 -3.43 8.22 -12.71
C SER A 24 -2.11 7.79 -12.05
N ASN A 25 -2.09 7.68 -10.72
CA ASN A 25 -0.93 7.23 -9.95
C ASN A 25 -0.99 5.74 -9.60
N LEU A 26 -1.92 4.97 -10.17
CA LEU A 26 -2.02 3.52 -9.93
C LEU A 26 -0.94 2.75 -10.71
N SER A 27 -0.81 3.02 -12.01
CA SER A 27 0.09 2.34 -12.94
C SER A 27 0.45 3.27 -14.09
N HIS A 28 1.58 3.05 -14.75
CA HIS A 28 1.89 3.71 -16.02
C HIS A 28 1.03 3.19 -17.17
N ASP A 29 0.44 2.00 -17.04
CA ASP A 29 -0.46 1.44 -18.03
C ASP A 29 -1.83 2.14 -17.97
N LYS A 30 -2.10 2.97 -18.98
CA LYS A 30 -3.39 3.65 -19.12
C LYS A 30 -4.57 2.67 -19.20
N ALA A 31 -4.39 1.47 -19.77
CA ALA A 31 -5.46 0.49 -19.85
C ALA A 31 -5.88 -0.01 -18.46
N VAL A 32 -4.93 -0.10 -17.51
CA VAL A 32 -5.20 -0.44 -16.11
C VAL A 32 -6.00 0.68 -15.45
N VAL A 33 -5.58 1.93 -15.62
CA VAL A 33 -6.29 3.11 -15.08
C VAL A 33 -7.70 3.21 -15.65
N ASP A 34 -7.87 3.00 -16.96
CA ASP A 34 -9.17 3.04 -17.61
C ASP A 34 -10.08 1.89 -17.15
N ALA A 35 -9.53 0.69 -16.98
CA ALA A 35 -10.26 -0.46 -16.44
C ALA A 35 -10.70 -0.22 -14.99
N TYR A 36 -9.81 0.32 -14.14
CA TYR A 36 -10.14 0.70 -12.76
C TYR A 36 -11.31 1.68 -12.74
N ASN A 37 -11.25 2.76 -13.52
CA ASN A 37 -12.28 3.80 -13.57
C ASN A 37 -13.62 3.29 -14.12
N ALA A 38 -13.60 2.29 -15.01
CA ALA A 38 -14.80 1.72 -15.61
C ALA A 38 -15.45 0.61 -14.75
N ASP A 39 -14.75 0.06 -13.75
CA ASP A 39 -15.26 -1.05 -12.94
C ASP A 39 -16.34 -0.56 -11.95
N PRO A 40 -17.60 -1.02 -12.06
CA PRO A 40 -18.68 -0.63 -11.15
C PRO A 40 -18.54 -1.21 -9.73
N GLN A 41 -17.64 -2.18 -9.52
CA GLN A 41 -17.36 -2.76 -8.21
C GLN A 41 -16.29 -1.95 -7.45
N VAL A 42 -15.55 -1.10 -8.14
CA VAL A 42 -14.60 -0.18 -7.52
C VAL A 42 -15.35 1.00 -6.88
N PHE A 43 -14.95 1.34 -5.65
CA PHE A 43 -15.48 2.53 -4.98
C PHE A 43 -14.77 3.78 -5.50
N HIS A 44 -15.49 4.57 -6.31
CA HIS A 44 -15.00 5.82 -6.91
C HIS A 44 -15.18 7.07 -6.02
N GLY A 45 -15.67 6.90 -4.79
CA GLY A 45 -15.88 7.99 -3.86
C GLY A 45 -14.61 8.39 -3.10
N LYS A 46 -14.70 9.47 -2.34
CA LYS A 46 -13.63 9.83 -1.39
C LYS A 46 -13.61 8.86 -0.21
N MET A 47 -12.41 8.55 0.28
CA MET A 47 -12.19 7.71 1.45
C MET A 47 -13.01 8.23 2.65
N PRO A 48 -13.90 7.42 3.25
CA PRO A 48 -14.69 7.84 4.39
C PRO A 48 -13.84 8.17 5.61
N ALA A 49 -14.25 9.17 6.39
CA ALA A 49 -13.55 9.60 7.60
C ALA A 49 -13.27 8.48 8.60
N ARG A 50 -14.20 7.52 8.72
CA ARG A 50 -14.00 6.32 9.56
C ARG A 50 -12.87 5.44 9.03
N LEU A 51 -12.84 5.17 7.73
CA LEU A 51 -11.80 4.35 7.11
C LEU A 51 -10.42 5.00 7.26
N SER A 52 -10.30 6.30 6.99
CA SER A 52 -9.03 7.02 7.17
C SER A 52 -8.52 6.94 8.62
N ALA A 53 -9.43 7.05 9.60
CA ALA A 53 -9.05 6.95 11.01
C ALA A 53 -8.57 5.54 11.40
N GLU A 54 -9.21 4.48 10.90
CA GLU A 54 -8.77 3.11 11.17
C GLU A 54 -7.48 2.76 10.42
N MET A 55 -7.29 3.24 9.18
CA MET A 55 -6.03 3.10 8.46
C MET A 55 -4.86 3.72 9.22
N LEU A 56 -5.02 4.94 9.74
CA LEU A 56 -3.99 5.60 10.55
C LEU A 56 -3.67 4.80 11.83
N ARG A 57 -4.70 4.25 12.50
CA ARG A 57 -4.48 3.39 13.69
C ARG A 57 -3.72 2.11 13.31
N ALA A 58 -4.06 1.49 12.18
CA ALA A 58 -3.38 0.31 11.70
C ALA A 58 -1.92 0.60 11.34
N MET A 59 -1.64 1.71 10.64
CA MET A 59 -0.28 2.15 10.31
C MET A 59 0.55 2.40 11.57
N MET A 60 0.00 3.08 12.58
CA MET A 60 0.66 3.29 13.87
C MET A 60 0.98 1.97 14.56
N ARG A 61 0.00 1.07 14.64
CA ARG A 61 0.17 -0.25 15.24
C ARG A 61 1.25 -1.06 14.53
N VAL A 62 1.23 -1.13 13.20
CA VAL A 62 2.26 -1.84 12.42
C VAL A 62 3.63 -1.21 12.66
N THR A 63 3.73 0.11 12.70
CA THR A 63 5.01 0.81 12.95
C THR A 63 5.60 0.52 14.33
N GLU A 64 4.75 0.36 15.35
CA GLU A 64 5.14 0.01 16.72
C GLU A 64 5.43 -1.48 16.89
N GLU A 65 4.63 -2.32 16.23
CA GLU A 65 4.65 -3.78 16.40
C GLU A 65 5.40 -4.53 15.29
N ALA A 66 6.01 -3.85 14.31
CA ALA A 66 6.70 -4.50 13.18
C ALA A 66 7.75 -5.54 13.63
N GLY A 67 8.42 -5.29 14.75
CA GLY A 67 9.35 -6.25 15.36
C GLY A 67 8.71 -7.58 15.81
N LYS A 68 7.38 -7.69 15.86
CA LYS A 68 6.71 -8.97 16.11
C LYS A 68 6.69 -9.88 14.88
N ILE A 69 6.97 -9.35 13.68
CA ILE A 69 7.01 -10.13 12.45
C ILE A 69 8.33 -10.91 12.41
N SER A 70 8.25 -12.23 12.57
CA SER A 70 9.38 -13.16 12.53
C SER A 70 9.30 -14.22 11.42
N LEU A 71 8.18 -14.26 10.69
CA LEU A 71 7.99 -15.16 9.55
C LEU A 71 8.82 -14.69 8.34
N PRO A 72 9.19 -15.61 7.41
CA PRO A 72 9.72 -15.23 6.11
C PRO A 72 8.86 -14.13 5.48
N LEU A 73 9.52 -13.06 5.00
CA LEU A 73 8.83 -11.83 4.60
C LEU A 73 9.38 -11.31 3.27
N PHE A 74 8.50 -11.17 2.28
CA PHE A 74 8.80 -10.50 1.02
C PHE A 74 8.06 -9.16 0.96
N ILE A 75 8.80 -8.06 0.81
CA ILE A 75 8.26 -6.70 0.71
C ILE A 75 8.58 -6.18 -0.69
N LEU A 76 7.57 -5.67 -1.38
CA LEU A 76 7.70 -5.04 -2.70
C LEU A 76 7.11 -3.62 -2.67
N GLN A 77 7.73 -2.70 -3.40
CA GLN A 77 7.29 -1.30 -3.48
C GLN A 77 7.82 -0.65 -4.77
N GLY A 78 7.00 0.14 -5.45
CA GLY A 78 7.47 1.01 -6.54
C GLY A 78 8.11 2.29 -5.97
N SER A 79 9.27 2.72 -6.48
CA SER A 79 9.93 3.96 -6.01
C SER A 79 9.21 5.23 -6.49
N GLY A 80 8.41 5.13 -7.55
CA GLY A 80 7.59 6.20 -8.10
C GLY A 80 6.19 6.28 -7.52
N ASP A 81 5.86 5.49 -6.49
CA ASP A 81 4.55 5.52 -5.85
C ASP A 81 4.24 6.90 -5.25
N ARG A 82 3.09 7.46 -5.66
CA ARG A 82 2.59 8.77 -5.21
C ARG A 82 1.35 8.65 -4.31
N ILE A 83 0.86 7.43 -4.08
CA ILE A 83 -0.29 7.14 -3.23
C ILE A 83 0.19 6.84 -1.81
N VAL A 84 1.27 6.07 -1.66
CA VAL A 84 1.95 5.88 -0.37
C VAL A 84 3.41 6.32 -0.45
N ASP A 85 4.02 6.61 0.70
CA ASP A 85 5.43 6.92 0.80
C ASP A 85 6.28 5.63 0.70
N PRO A 86 7.14 5.47 -0.34
CA PRO A 86 7.95 4.27 -0.50
C PRO A 86 8.88 3.97 0.68
N THR A 87 9.25 4.99 1.48
CA THR A 87 10.09 4.79 2.68
C THR A 87 9.41 3.91 3.74
N GLY A 88 8.08 3.77 3.69
CA GLY A 88 7.33 2.85 4.54
C GLY A 88 7.74 1.38 4.36
N ALA A 89 8.09 0.99 3.13
CA ALA A 89 8.58 -0.37 2.84
C ALA A 89 9.96 -0.62 3.48
N GLN A 90 10.86 0.36 3.40
CA GLN A 90 12.16 0.30 4.06
C GLN A 90 12.02 0.25 5.59
N MET A 91 11.13 1.07 6.16
CA MET A 91 10.83 1.05 7.60
C MET A 91 10.35 -0.32 8.07
N LEU A 92 9.44 -0.96 7.32
CA LEU A 92 8.95 -2.30 7.63
C LEU A 92 10.09 -3.33 7.55
N TYR A 93 10.91 -3.28 6.50
CA TYR A 93 12.07 -4.14 6.35
C TYR A 93 13.01 -3.99 7.55
N ASP A 94 13.38 -2.76 7.93
CA ASP A 94 14.34 -2.50 9.00
C ASP A 94 13.83 -2.99 10.36
N LYS A 95 12.55 -2.76 10.66
CA LYS A 95 11.97 -3.10 11.96
C LYS A 95 11.55 -4.54 12.13
N ALA A 96 11.23 -5.27 11.05
CA ALA A 96 10.81 -6.67 11.17
C ALA A 96 11.94 -7.53 11.75
N ASN A 97 11.62 -8.40 12.72
CA ASN A 97 12.59 -9.31 13.35
C ASN A 97 12.86 -10.58 12.52
N SER A 98 12.15 -10.77 11.41
CA SER A 98 12.42 -11.87 10.50
C SER A 98 13.89 -11.91 10.10
N LYS A 99 14.48 -13.11 10.22
CA LYS A 99 15.84 -13.40 9.74
C LYS A 99 15.87 -13.66 8.25
N ASP A 100 14.71 -13.96 7.68
CA ASP A 100 14.49 -14.26 6.29
C ASP A 100 13.53 -13.20 5.73
N LYS A 101 14.11 -12.09 5.28
CA LYS A 101 13.35 -10.97 4.74
C LYS A 101 14.01 -10.43 3.51
N THR A 102 13.19 -10.13 2.51
CA THR A 102 13.60 -9.57 1.23
C THR A 102 12.82 -8.29 0.98
N LEU A 103 13.52 -7.23 0.56
CA LEU A 103 12.92 -5.99 0.07
C LEU A 103 13.27 -5.81 -1.40
N LYS A 104 12.25 -5.59 -2.22
CA LYS A 104 12.38 -5.26 -3.64
C LYS A 104 11.76 -3.91 -3.92
N ILE A 105 12.60 -2.92 -4.20
CA ILE A 105 12.18 -1.62 -4.70
C ILE A 105 12.27 -1.66 -6.23
N TYR A 106 11.14 -1.46 -6.90
CA TYR A 106 11.08 -1.39 -8.36
C TYR A 106 11.19 0.06 -8.80
N GLU A 107 12.31 0.40 -9.44
CA GLU A 107 12.65 1.78 -9.76
C GLU A 107 11.68 2.39 -10.77
N GLY A 108 11.09 3.54 -10.43
CA GLY A 108 10.17 4.30 -11.26
C GLY A 108 8.72 3.83 -11.21
N LEU A 109 8.44 2.59 -10.82
CA LEU A 109 7.09 2.01 -10.80
C LEU A 109 6.18 2.72 -9.78
N TYR A 110 4.90 2.81 -10.11
CA TYR A 110 3.83 3.40 -9.30
C TYR A 110 3.27 2.39 -8.29
N HIS A 111 2.06 2.67 -7.77
CA HIS A 111 1.46 1.98 -6.63
C HIS A 111 1.14 0.51 -6.89
N GLU A 112 0.53 0.20 -8.03
CA GLU A 112 0.12 -1.14 -8.40
C GLU A 112 1.23 -1.83 -9.21
N VAL A 113 2.36 -2.14 -8.58
CA VAL A 113 3.52 -2.81 -9.22
C VAL A 113 3.12 -4.09 -10.00
N HIS A 114 2.06 -4.77 -9.58
CA HIS A 114 1.52 -5.97 -10.23
C HIS A 114 0.70 -5.70 -11.50
N ASN A 115 0.31 -4.44 -11.72
CA ASN A 115 -0.38 -3.96 -12.91
C ASN A 115 0.49 -2.99 -13.73
N GLU A 116 1.79 -2.90 -13.44
CA GLU A 116 2.74 -2.16 -14.28
C GLU A 116 3.10 -2.94 -15.56
N PRO A 117 3.57 -2.26 -16.62
CA PRO A 117 4.09 -2.94 -17.81
C PRO A 117 5.18 -3.97 -17.48
N GLU A 118 5.99 -3.71 -16.46
CA GLU A 118 7.07 -4.57 -15.98
C GLU A 118 6.61 -5.67 -14.99
N ARG A 119 5.29 -5.86 -14.79
CA ARG A 119 4.73 -6.81 -13.81
C ARG A 119 5.33 -8.22 -13.86
N GLU A 120 5.72 -8.69 -15.05
CA GLU A 120 6.31 -10.03 -15.23
C GLU A 120 7.62 -10.18 -14.44
N THR A 121 8.39 -9.10 -14.30
CA THR A 121 9.61 -9.07 -13.47
C THR A 121 9.24 -9.23 -12.00
N MET A 122 8.22 -8.50 -11.53
CA MET A 122 7.75 -8.61 -10.15
C MET A 122 7.19 -10.01 -9.86
N PHE A 123 6.35 -10.56 -10.75
CA PHE A 123 5.79 -11.91 -10.58
C PHE A 123 6.88 -12.98 -10.58
N LYS A 124 7.90 -12.86 -11.42
CA LYS A 124 9.04 -13.79 -11.42
C LYS A 124 9.86 -13.72 -10.14
N ASP A 125 10.10 -12.52 -9.60
CA ASP A 125 10.76 -12.33 -8.31
C ASP A 125 9.94 -12.97 -7.18
N LEU A 126 8.62 -12.75 -7.17
CA LEU A 126 7.71 -13.33 -6.19
C LEU A 126 7.66 -14.86 -6.30
N GLU A 127 7.54 -15.40 -7.51
CA GLU A 127 7.54 -16.85 -7.75
C GLU A 127 8.85 -17.49 -7.29
N THR A 128 9.99 -16.90 -7.64
CA THR A 128 11.32 -17.38 -7.22
C THR A 128 11.43 -17.39 -5.70
N TRP A 129 10.96 -16.32 -5.05
CA TRP A 129 10.92 -16.25 -3.60
C TRP A 129 10.03 -17.35 -3.03
N LEU A 130 8.79 -17.49 -3.51
CA LEU A 130 7.88 -18.53 -3.02
C LEU A 130 8.44 -19.95 -3.20
N GLN A 131 9.01 -20.29 -4.35
CA GLN A 131 9.61 -21.60 -4.62
C GLN A 131 10.77 -21.94 -3.66
N ALA A 132 11.48 -20.94 -3.13
CA ALA A 132 12.53 -21.15 -2.16
C ALA A 132 12.02 -21.43 -0.73
N HIS A 133 10.71 -21.26 -0.48
CA HIS A 133 10.09 -21.38 0.86
C HIS A 133 8.90 -22.36 0.91
N VAL A 134 8.64 -23.09 -0.18
CA VAL A 134 7.59 -24.13 -0.29
C VAL A 134 8.21 -25.52 -0.32
#